data_AF-A0A940TWG1-F1
#
_entry.id   AF-A0A940TWG1-F1
#
_cell.length_a   1.000
_cell.length_b   1.000
_cell.length_c   1.000
_cell.angle_alpha   90.00
_cell.angle_beta   90.00
_cell.angle_gamma   90.00
#
_symmetry.space_group_name_H-M   'P 1'
#
loop_
_entity.id
_entity.type
_entity.pdbx_description
1 polymer ?
#
loop_
_entity_poly.entity_id
_entity_poly.type
_entity_poly.pdbx_seq_one_letter_code
_entity_poly.pdbx_strand_id
1 'polypeptide(L)'
;GLLVPVIGNTYAGAAIIGLTAVLDIAEPGDRILMVSFGSGAGSDAFSITVTDAVLERRDKAPHTTDYITRRTQIDYATYARMRGKLVMK
;
A
#
# COMPACT_ATOMS: atom_id res chain seq x y z
N GLY A 1 6.34 -0.01 5.22
CA GLY A 1 6.46 -1.38 4.66
C GLY A 1 5.16 -2.16 4.79
N LEU A 2 5.02 -3.01 5.81
CA LEU A 2 3.85 -3.89 5.92
C LEU A 2 2.58 -3.13 6.34
N LEU A 3 1.59 -3.05 5.43
CA LEU A 3 0.35 -2.31 5.67
C LEU A 3 -0.90 -3.19 5.84
N VAL A 4 -0.79 -4.51 5.59
CA VAL A 4 -1.90 -5.47 5.71
C VAL A 4 -2.65 -5.37 7.05
N PRO A 5 -1.99 -5.21 8.22
CA PRO A 5 -2.70 -5.08 9.50
C PRO A 5 -3.63 -3.87 9.61
N VAL A 6 -3.48 -2.87 8.74
CA VAL A 6 -4.19 -1.59 8.84
C VAL A 6 -5.17 -1.38 7.69
N ILE A 7 -4.86 -1.86 6.47
CA ILE A 7 -5.70 -1.65 5.27
C ILE A 7 -6.20 -2.95 4.64
N GLY A 8 -5.79 -4.11 5.15
CA GLY A 8 -6.12 -5.42 4.58
C GLY A 8 -5.30 -5.78 3.34
N ASN A 9 -5.70 -6.86 2.67
CA ASN A 9 -5.03 -7.36 1.47
C ASN A 9 -5.55 -6.66 0.20
N THR A 10 -4.70 -5.84 -0.41
CA THR A 10 -5.00 -5.12 -1.67
C THR A 10 -4.55 -5.87 -2.93
N TYR A 11 -4.27 -7.18 -2.81
CA TYR A 11 -3.91 -8.06 -3.92
C TYR A 11 -2.67 -7.55 -4.65
N ALA A 12 -2.75 -7.32 -5.96
CA ALA A 12 -1.66 -6.82 -6.78
C ALA A 12 -1.09 -5.48 -6.27
N GLY A 13 -1.89 -4.68 -5.55
CA GLY A 13 -1.43 -3.43 -4.95
C GLY A 13 -0.64 -3.58 -3.65
N ALA A 14 -0.58 -4.77 -3.05
CA ALA A 14 -0.04 -4.94 -1.69
C ALA A 14 1.46 -4.63 -1.61
N ALA A 15 2.26 -5.15 -2.56
CA ALA A 15 3.70 -4.87 -2.61
C ALA A 15 3.99 -3.39 -2.91
N ILE A 16 3.26 -2.81 -3.86
CA ILE A 16 3.45 -1.42 -4.31
C ILE A 16 3.08 -0.41 -3.22
N ILE A 17 1.92 -0.56 -2.58
CA ILE A 17 1.53 0.32 -1.45
C ILE A 17 2.46 0.11 -0.25
N GLY A 18 2.97 -1.11 -0.04
CA GLY A 18 4.00 -1.35 0.96
C GLY A 18 5.30 -0.60 0.67
N LEU A 19 5.71 -0.53 -0.61
CA LEU A 19 6.86 0.22 -1.08
C LEU A 19 6.68 1.74 -0.92
N THR A 20 5.49 2.30 -1.20
CA THR A 20 5.26 3.75 -0.99
C THR A 20 5.49 4.14 0.47
N ALA A 21 4.97 3.35 1.41
CA ALA A 21 5.21 3.59 2.84
C ALA A 21 6.67 3.35 3.29
N VAL A 22 7.51 2.69 2.49
CA VAL A 22 8.96 2.66 2.72
C VAL A 22 9.60 3.94 2.17
N LEU A 23 9.25 4.34 0.94
CA LEU A 23 9.77 5.55 0.30
C LEU A 23 9.40 6.84 1.05
N ASP A 24 8.26 6.87 1.75
CA ASP A 24 7.83 7.97 2.62
C ASP A 24 8.77 8.23 3.82
N ILE A 25 9.66 7.29 4.15
CA ILE A 25 10.62 7.43 5.25
C ILE A 25 12.05 7.05 4.86
N ALA A 26 12.27 6.73 3.58
CA ALA A 26 13.57 6.30 3.11
C ALA A 26 14.51 7.49 2.95
N GLU A 27 15.80 7.24 3.16
CA GLU A 27 16.86 8.22 2.99
C GLU A 27 17.77 7.85 1.81
N PRO A 28 18.46 8.82 1.19
CA PRO A 28 19.37 8.55 0.09
C PRO A 28 20.44 7.50 0.46
N GLY A 29 20.69 6.56 -0.45
CA GLY A 29 21.61 5.45 -0.24
C GLY A 29 20.97 4.19 0.36
N ASP A 30 19.75 4.26 0.88
CA ASP A 30 19.02 3.09 1.34
C ASP A 30 18.84 2.06 0.22
N ARG A 31 18.93 0.77 0.59
CA ARG A 31 18.65 -0.34 -0.32
C ARG A 31 17.38 -1.07 0.09
N ILE A 32 16.44 -1.16 -0.84
CA ILE A 32 15.11 -1.75 -0.64
C ILE A 32 14.99 -2.99 -1.52
N LEU A 33 14.65 -4.12 -0.90
CA LEU A 33 14.21 -5.32 -1.60
C LEU A 33 12.67 -5.40 -1.54
N MET A 34 12.01 -5.33 -2.69
CA MET A 34 10.58 -5.56 -2.82
C MET A 34 10.34 -6.87 -3.55
N VAL A 35 9.52 -7.74 -2.98
CA VAL A 35 9.14 -9.04 -3.58
C VAL A 35 7.63 -9.15 -3.61
N SER A 36 7.06 -9.37 -4.79
CA SER A 36 5.63 -9.57 -5.00
C SER A 36 5.27 -11.06 -5.00
N PHE A 37 3.99 -11.40 -4.90
CA PHE A 37 3.51 -12.76 -5.11
C PHE A 37 2.12 -12.75 -5.76
N GLY A 38 1.94 -13.60 -6.76
CA GLY A 38 0.66 -13.90 -7.40
C GLY A 38 0.37 -15.40 -7.39
N SER A 39 -0.84 -15.79 -6.98
CA SER A 39 -1.26 -17.20 -6.95
C SER A 39 -1.35 -17.79 -8.35
N GLY A 40 -0.90 -19.04 -8.53
CA GLY A 40 -0.82 -19.72 -9.84
C GLY A 40 0.42 -20.60 -10.09
N ALA A 41 1.67 -20.20 -9.83
CA ALA A 41 2.18 -19.04 -9.07
C ALA A 41 3.36 -18.35 -9.77
N GLY A 42 3.61 -17.09 -9.37
CA GLY A 42 4.73 -16.28 -9.82
C GLY A 42 5.10 -15.21 -8.79
N SER A 43 6.32 -14.68 -8.91
CA SER A 43 6.86 -13.66 -8.01
C SER A 43 7.85 -12.79 -8.77
N ASP A 44 7.78 -11.49 -8.56
CA ASP A 44 8.75 -10.52 -9.09
C ASP A 44 9.55 -9.92 -7.94
N ALA A 45 10.87 -9.85 -8.11
CA ALA A 45 11.78 -9.26 -7.14
C ALA A 45 12.50 -8.05 -7.73
N PHE A 46 12.53 -6.96 -6.96
CA PHE A 46 13.17 -5.70 -7.34
C PHE A 46 14.16 -5.29 -6.25
N SER A 47 15.39 -4.99 -6.65
CA SER A 47 16.40 -4.36 -5.81
C SER A 47 16.49 -2.88 -6.18
N ILE A 48 16.12 -2.00 -5.26
CA ILE A 48 16.02 -0.55 -5.48
C ILE A 48 17.05 0.14 -4.59
N THR A 49 17.82 1.06 -5.18
CA THR A 49 18.67 2.00 -4.44
C THR A 49 18.01 3.36 -4.44
N VAL A 50 17.80 3.92 -3.25
CA VAL A 50 17.20 5.24 -3.07
C VAL A 50 18.23 6.31 -3.42
N THR A 51 17.82 7.29 -4.23
CA THR A 51 18.67 8.40 -4.65
C THR A 51 18.30 9.69 -3.92
N ASP A 52 19.17 10.70 -4.00
CA ASP A 52 18.94 12.03 -3.41
C ASP A 52 17.62 12.67 -3.87
N ALA A 53 17.14 12.29 -5.06
CA ALA A 53 15.87 12.76 -5.61
C ALA A 53 14.65 12.45 -4.71
N VAL A 54 14.76 11.51 -3.77
CA VAL A 54 13.68 11.23 -2.80
C VAL A 54 13.36 12.46 -1.96
N LEU A 55 14.38 13.24 -1.55
CA LEU A 55 14.22 14.41 -0.69
C LEU A 55 13.38 15.51 -1.35
N GLU A 56 13.52 15.66 -2.68
CA GLU A 56 12.77 16.66 -3.44
C GLU A 56 11.40 16.18 -3.93
N ARG A 57 11.16 14.86 -3.93
CA ARG A 57 9.96 14.26 -4.55
C ARG A 57 8.94 13.76 -3.54
N ARG A 58 9.40 13.27 -2.39
CA ARG A 58 8.56 12.66 -1.35
C ARG A 58 7.42 13.56 -0.92
N ASP A 59 7.73 14.81 -0.59
CA ASP A 59 6.75 15.76 -0.04
C ASP A 59 5.93 16.51 -1.11
N LYS A 60 6.04 16.14 -2.39
CA LYS A 60 5.21 16.69 -3.47
C LYS A 60 3.81 16.06 -3.54
N ALA A 61 3.55 15.02 -2.74
CA ALA A 61 2.26 14.38 -2.61
C ALA A 61 2.00 14.03 -1.13
N PRO A 62 0.74 13.79 -0.72
CA PRO A 62 0.45 13.26 0.61
C PRO A 62 1.14 11.92 0.83
N HIS A 63 1.60 11.70 2.07
CA HIS A 63 2.23 10.46 2.49
C HIS A 63 1.21 9.33 2.53
N THR A 64 1.66 8.08 2.43
CA THR A 64 0.81 6.89 2.52
C THR A 64 -0.02 6.89 3.82
N THR A 65 0.55 7.38 4.93
CA THR A 65 -0.16 7.49 6.21
C THR A 65 -1.31 8.50 6.18
N ASP A 66 -1.21 9.57 5.39
CA ASP A 66 -2.28 10.58 5.27
C ASP A 66 -3.55 9.97 4.66
N TYR A 67 -3.38 9.05 3.70
CA TYR A 67 -4.48 8.29 3.12
C TYR A 67 -5.13 7.32 4.12
N ILE A 68 -4.34 6.75 5.02
CA ILE A 68 -4.82 5.79 6.02
C ILE A 68 -5.57 6.52 7.15
N THR A 69 -5.04 7.66 7.59
CA THR A 69 -5.59 8.44 8.71
C THR A 69 -6.90 9.13 8.34
N ARG A 70 -7.10 9.54 7.07
CA ARG A 70 -8.36 10.12 6.58
C ARG A 70 -9.51 9.11 6.39
N ARG A 71 -9.38 7.88 6.89
CA ARG A 71 -10.39 6.82 6.74
C ARG A 71 -11.68 7.16 7.50
N THR A 72 -12.83 6.76 6.94
CA THR A 72 -14.11 6.76 7.65
C THR A 72 -14.45 5.34 8.07
N GLN A 73 -14.67 5.10 9.36
CA GLN A 73 -15.15 3.81 9.85
C GLN A 73 -16.62 3.63 9.50
N ILE A 74 -16.98 2.42 9.08
CA ILE A 74 -18.35 2.04 8.75
C ILE A 74 -18.70 0.73 9.44
N ASP A 75 -19.98 0.54 9.74
CA ASP A 75 -20.49 -0.73 10.23
C ASP A 75 -20.58 -1.79 9.11
N TYR A 76 -20.88 -3.02 9.52
CA TYR A 76 -20.97 -4.14 8.59
C TYR A 76 -22.14 -4.00 7.61
N ALA A 77 -23.28 -3.45 8.03
CA ALA A 77 -24.45 -3.30 7.16
C ALA A 77 -24.16 -2.32 6.02
N THR A 78 -23.52 -1.20 6.34
CA THR A 78 -23.04 -0.21 5.38
C THR A 78 -22.01 -0.82 4.43
N TYR A 79 -21.03 -1.56 4.96
CA TYR A 79 -20.04 -2.29 4.15
C TYR A 79 -20.71 -3.29 3.19
N ALA A 80 -21.62 -4.14 3.69
CA ALA A 80 -22.29 -5.18 2.91
C ALA A 80 -23.13 -4.55 1.77
N ARG A 81 -23.82 -3.44 2.07
CA ARG A 81 -24.53 -2.64 1.05
C ARG A 81 -23.56 -2.08 0.01
N MET A 82 -22.49 -1.40 0.42
CA MET A 82 -21.48 -0.81 -0.50
C MET A 82 -20.79 -1.86 -1.37
N ARG A 83 -20.60 -3.08 -0.86
CA ARG A 83 -19.99 -4.20 -1.59
C ARG A 83 -20.97 -5.05 -2.39
N GLY A 84 -22.25 -4.69 -2.42
CA GLY A 84 -23.28 -5.46 -3.14
C GLY A 84 -23.48 -6.88 -2.61
N LYS A 85 -23.25 -7.11 -1.31
CA LYS A 85 -23.39 -8.42 -0.66
C LYS A 85 -24.81 -8.75 -0.22
N LEU A 86 -25.73 -7.78 -0.28
CA LEU A 86 -27.12 -7.95 0.10
C LEU A 86 -27.91 -8.53 -1.08
N VAL A 87 -28.38 -9.77 -0.96
CA VAL A 87 -29.30 -10.36 -1.92
C VAL A 87 -30.71 -9.92 -1.52
N MET A 88 -31.29 -8.99 -2.28
CA MET A 88 -32.71 -8.67 -2.15
C MET A 88 -33.49 -9.64 -3.04
N LYS A 89 -34.39 -10.42 -2.43
CA LYS A 89 -35.37 -11.24 -3.15
C LYS A 89 -36.49 -10.37 -3.68
#